data_AF-A0A928VII8-F1
#
_entry.id   AF-A0A928VII8-F1
#
_cell.length_a   1.000
_cell.length_b   1.000
_cell.length_c   1.000
_cell.angle_alpha   90.00
_cell.angle_beta   90.00
_cell.angle_gamma   90.00
#
_symmetry.space_group_name_H-M   'P 1'
#
loop_
_entity.id
_entity.type
_entity.pdbx_description
1 polymer ?
#
loop_
_entity_poly.entity_id
_entity_poly.type
_entity_poly.pdbx_seq_one_letter_code
_entity_poly.pdbx_strand_id
1 'polypeptide(L)'
;MLLLGTKTLTIENTTIFADHADPNQFWYLPRPVKFARRGVDKRASFTFIKYKPAAVAGGAKGGGYLMFDVDLQLDPAVEQRILGKLRAFAPDRPKLSAVTFDEGTVACVALNLQGSGGTTAPEGTFKAVEKILGATIPSLDATNSATFSLTLSQEGATILEQAFEQGTTPVGVLYNLKYTGMRPALEVKITADLKRVYNHFSAALSGQYYFVKVGIEAAFESLVQNGAIKIEVTNYSSADDRAEKEKWALDFFKESLLKEWFEPTLTPGQLAGGQVTPPELPDRPNRPDPTPTPPPAENPTPSPTSVRQPATLEITNRDPNPSPDGYAIEHTPATSGTTETLTIRGNNPTVRVNGEVR
;
A
#
# COMPACT_ATOMS: atom_id res chain seq x y z
N MET A 1 -13.78 17.47 -6.13
CA MET A 1 -12.72 16.47 -5.90
C MET A 1 -13.28 15.32 -5.07
N LEU A 2 -12.92 14.08 -5.37
CA LEU A 2 -13.43 12.89 -4.67
C LEU A 2 -12.97 12.82 -3.20
N LEU A 3 -13.83 12.28 -2.34
CA LEU A 3 -13.56 12.01 -0.93
C LEU A 3 -13.12 10.54 -0.71
N LEU A 4 -12.04 10.35 0.04
CA LEU A 4 -11.55 9.04 0.49
C LEU A 4 -12.00 8.77 1.94
N GLY A 5 -12.39 7.52 2.24
CA GLY A 5 -12.82 7.11 3.60
C GLY A 5 -14.34 6.95 3.73
N THR A 6 -14.93 7.56 4.76
CA THR A 6 -16.30 7.29 5.28
C THR A 6 -17.45 7.38 4.26
N LYS A 7 -17.25 8.04 3.12
CA LYS A 7 -18.23 8.17 2.02
C LYS A 7 -17.88 7.34 0.77
N THR A 8 -17.17 6.24 0.97
CA THR A 8 -16.88 5.23 -0.07
C THR A 8 -17.96 4.16 -0.08
N LEU A 9 -18.64 3.98 -1.22
CA LEU A 9 -19.67 2.96 -1.43
C LEU A 9 -19.16 1.89 -2.42
N THR A 10 -19.73 0.69 -2.38
CA THR A 10 -19.56 -0.32 -3.43
C THR A 10 -20.91 -0.71 -4.00
N ILE A 11 -21.14 -0.41 -5.28
CA ILE A 11 -22.44 -0.56 -5.96
C ILE A 11 -22.20 -1.24 -7.31
N GLU A 12 -22.94 -2.30 -7.64
CA GLU A 12 -22.68 -3.13 -8.85
C GLU A 12 -21.19 -3.58 -8.96
N ASN A 13 -20.60 -4.01 -7.83
CA ASN A 13 -19.17 -4.32 -7.68
C ASN A 13 -18.21 -3.16 -8.09
N THR A 14 -18.72 -1.93 -8.21
CA THR A 14 -17.98 -0.73 -8.59
C THR A 14 -17.77 0.16 -7.36
N THR A 15 -16.54 0.59 -7.12
CA THR A 15 -16.18 1.48 -6.02
C THR A 15 -16.57 2.90 -6.38
N ILE A 16 -17.35 3.55 -5.53
CA ILE A 16 -17.90 4.91 -5.72
C ILE A 16 -17.47 5.80 -4.56
N PHE A 17 -17.04 7.02 -4.85
CA PHE A 17 -16.74 8.07 -3.87
C PHE A 17 -17.72 9.24 -4.01
N ALA A 18 -18.08 9.89 -2.91
CA ALA A 18 -18.75 11.20 -2.96
C ALA A 18 -17.75 12.32 -3.35
N ASP A 19 -18.24 13.46 -3.84
CA ASP A 19 -17.45 14.69 -3.97
C ASP A 19 -17.37 15.48 -2.65
N HIS A 20 -16.31 16.28 -2.49
CA HIS A 20 -16.08 17.13 -1.33
C HIS A 20 -17.03 18.33 -1.19
N ALA A 21 -17.66 18.79 -2.28
CA ALA A 21 -18.37 20.09 -2.32
C ALA A 21 -19.75 20.02 -3.00
N ASP A 22 -19.94 19.14 -3.99
CA ASP A 22 -21.25 18.89 -4.58
C ASP A 22 -21.85 17.59 -4.00
N PRO A 23 -22.86 17.66 -3.12
CA PRO A 23 -23.45 16.47 -2.49
C PRO A 23 -24.21 15.57 -3.49
N ASN A 24 -24.40 16.02 -4.73
CA ASN A 24 -24.99 15.25 -5.81
C ASN A 24 -23.96 14.64 -6.77
N GLN A 25 -22.66 14.94 -6.62
CA GLN A 25 -21.60 14.41 -7.50
C GLN A 25 -20.92 13.18 -6.89
N PHE A 26 -20.81 12.13 -7.70
CA PHE A 26 -20.14 10.88 -7.35
C PHE A 26 -19.09 10.49 -8.39
N TRP A 27 -18.07 9.76 -7.96
CA TRP A 27 -16.91 9.37 -8.76
C TRP A 27 -16.72 7.85 -8.72
N TYR A 28 -16.62 7.18 -9.87
CA TYR A 28 -16.41 5.73 -9.92
C TYR A 28 -14.98 5.35 -10.32
N LEU A 29 -14.46 4.27 -9.72
CA LEU A 29 -13.26 3.59 -10.21
C LEU A 29 -13.61 2.69 -11.40
N PRO A 30 -13.11 2.97 -12.62
CA PRO A 30 -13.48 2.25 -13.84
C PRO A 30 -13.19 0.73 -13.78
N ARG A 31 -14.12 -0.06 -14.32
CA ARG A 31 -14.04 -1.53 -14.45
C ARG A 31 -15.23 -2.09 -15.27
N PRO A 32 -15.11 -3.29 -15.86
CA PRO A 32 -13.88 -4.04 -16.09
C PRO A 32 -13.08 -3.49 -17.28
N VAL A 33 -11.88 -4.01 -17.51
CA VAL A 33 -11.19 -3.85 -18.81
C VAL A 33 -12.04 -4.53 -19.90
N LYS A 34 -12.29 -3.86 -21.01
CA LYS A 34 -13.03 -4.42 -22.16
C LYS A 34 -12.42 -3.98 -23.49
N PHE A 35 -12.67 -4.74 -24.56
CA PHE A 35 -12.36 -4.26 -25.92
C PHE A 35 -13.17 -3.01 -26.23
N ALA A 36 -12.49 -1.95 -26.67
CA ALA A 36 -13.10 -0.71 -27.09
C ALA A 36 -13.93 -0.93 -28.36
N ARG A 37 -14.97 -0.11 -28.57
CA ARG A 37 -15.95 -0.31 -29.65
C ARG A 37 -15.77 0.69 -30.78
N ARG A 38 -15.59 0.16 -31.99
CA ARG A 38 -15.31 0.93 -33.19
C ARG A 38 -16.59 1.51 -33.79
N GLY A 39 -16.55 2.79 -34.15
CA GLY A 39 -17.52 3.44 -35.03
C GLY A 39 -19.01 3.28 -34.64
N VAL A 40 -19.87 3.26 -35.66
CA VAL A 40 -21.33 3.21 -35.50
C VAL A 40 -21.84 1.77 -35.27
N ASP A 41 -21.11 0.76 -35.78
CA ASP A 41 -21.51 -0.65 -35.68
C ASP A 41 -21.19 -1.32 -34.32
N LYS A 42 -20.45 -0.61 -33.46
CA LYS A 42 -20.06 -1.04 -32.10
C LYS A 42 -19.34 -2.39 -32.03
N ARG A 43 -18.73 -2.83 -33.13
CA ARG A 43 -17.87 -4.03 -33.12
C ARG A 43 -16.66 -3.81 -32.20
N ALA A 44 -16.16 -4.88 -31.59
CA ALA A 44 -14.92 -4.81 -30.84
C ALA A 44 -13.79 -4.38 -31.79
N SER A 45 -12.97 -3.42 -31.39
CA SER A 45 -11.78 -3.03 -32.12
C SER A 45 -10.70 -4.07 -31.87
N PHE A 46 -10.78 -5.14 -32.66
CA PHE A 46 -9.99 -6.35 -32.57
C PHE A 46 -9.72 -6.83 -34.00
N THR A 47 -8.52 -7.29 -34.30
CA THR A 47 -8.13 -7.78 -35.62
C THR A 47 -7.00 -8.79 -35.45
N PHE A 48 -7.28 -10.05 -35.76
CA PHE A 48 -6.29 -11.13 -35.78
C PHE A 48 -6.05 -11.54 -37.23
N ILE A 49 -4.78 -11.58 -37.64
CA ILE A 49 -4.32 -11.94 -38.99
C ILE A 49 -3.30 -13.06 -38.84
N LYS A 50 -3.59 -14.25 -39.37
CA LYS A 50 -2.63 -15.35 -39.50
C LYS A 50 -2.17 -15.44 -40.96
N TYR A 51 -0.86 -15.56 -41.20
CA TYR A 51 -0.30 -15.62 -42.55
C TYR A 51 0.67 -16.79 -42.72
N LYS A 52 0.83 -17.22 -43.98
CA LYS A 52 1.85 -18.18 -44.42
C LYS A 52 2.50 -17.65 -45.70
N PRO A 53 3.81 -17.87 -45.93
CA PRO A 53 4.46 -17.48 -47.17
C PRO A 53 3.93 -18.30 -48.36
N ALA A 54 3.89 -17.70 -49.54
CA ALA A 54 3.41 -18.36 -50.76
C ALA A 54 4.38 -19.44 -51.30
N ALA A 55 5.65 -19.36 -50.95
CA ALA A 55 6.66 -20.38 -51.21
C ALA A 55 7.49 -20.63 -49.95
N VAL A 56 7.76 -21.90 -49.65
CA VAL A 56 8.59 -22.33 -48.49
C VAL A 56 10.09 -22.34 -48.85
N ALA A 57 10.42 -22.14 -50.12
CA ALA A 57 11.80 -22.00 -50.60
C ALA A 57 12.51 -20.83 -49.88
N GLY A 58 13.64 -21.12 -49.25
CA GLY A 58 14.38 -20.16 -48.41
C GLY A 58 14.04 -20.20 -46.91
N GLY A 59 13.13 -21.07 -46.47
CA GLY A 59 12.88 -21.30 -45.03
C GLY A 59 12.07 -20.20 -44.33
N ALA A 60 11.38 -19.35 -45.09
CA ALA A 60 10.47 -18.35 -44.52
C ALA A 60 9.36 -19.04 -43.69
N LYS A 61 9.10 -18.54 -42.49
CA LYS A 61 8.04 -19.03 -41.60
C LYS A 61 6.74 -18.26 -41.80
N GLY A 62 5.62 -18.88 -41.43
CA GLY A 62 4.37 -18.17 -41.18
C GLY A 62 4.42 -17.39 -39.85
N GLY A 63 3.31 -16.75 -39.51
CA GLY A 63 3.19 -15.97 -38.28
C GLY A 63 1.81 -15.35 -38.14
N GLY A 64 1.68 -14.40 -37.23
CA GLY A 64 0.46 -13.61 -37.12
C GLY A 64 0.64 -12.27 -36.45
N TYR A 65 -0.38 -11.42 -36.64
CA TYR A 65 -0.52 -10.16 -35.94
C TYR A 65 -1.87 -10.14 -35.21
N LEU A 66 -1.84 -9.72 -33.94
CA LEU A 66 -3.05 -9.40 -33.19
C LEU A 66 -3.05 -7.92 -32.83
N MET A 67 -3.98 -7.15 -33.37
CA MET A 67 -4.20 -5.75 -33.05
C MET A 67 -5.52 -5.60 -32.28
N PHE A 68 -5.54 -4.82 -31.20
CA PHE A 68 -6.76 -4.53 -30.46
C PHE A 68 -6.67 -3.23 -29.65
N ASP A 69 -7.82 -2.62 -29.40
CA ASP A 69 -7.98 -1.50 -28.48
C ASP A 69 -8.79 -1.94 -27.26
N VAL A 70 -8.39 -1.50 -26.08
CA VAL A 70 -9.15 -1.65 -24.83
C VAL A 70 -9.50 -0.29 -24.23
N ASP A 71 -10.58 -0.27 -23.46
CA ASP A 71 -10.96 0.86 -22.61
C ASP A 71 -11.51 0.35 -21.25
N LEU A 72 -11.70 1.27 -20.31
CA LEU A 72 -12.29 1.02 -18.99
C LEU A 72 -13.70 1.60 -18.83
N GLN A 73 -14.37 2.02 -19.92
CA GLN A 73 -15.69 2.66 -19.83
C GLN A 73 -16.67 1.75 -19.09
N LEU A 74 -17.43 2.34 -18.18
CA LEU A 74 -18.52 1.63 -17.51
C LEU A 74 -19.56 1.15 -18.54
N ASP A 75 -20.28 0.07 -18.24
CA ASP A 75 -21.42 -0.32 -19.07
C ASP A 75 -22.62 0.61 -18.78
N PRO A 76 -23.28 1.21 -19.79
CA PRO A 76 -24.39 2.14 -19.55
C PRO A 76 -25.55 1.53 -18.75
N ALA A 77 -25.82 0.23 -18.86
CA ALA A 77 -26.85 -0.42 -18.06
C ALA A 77 -26.41 -0.63 -16.61
N VAL A 78 -25.10 -0.75 -16.33
CA VAL A 78 -24.54 -0.73 -14.97
C VAL A 78 -24.60 0.69 -14.40
N GLU A 79 -24.18 1.69 -15.16
CA GLU A 79 -24.21 3.11 -14.79
C GLU A 79 -25.61 3.55 -14.34
N GLN A 80 -26.66 3.23 -15.10
CA GLN A 80 -28.03 3.57 -14.73
C GLN A 80 -28.51 2.87 -13.45
N ARG A 81 -28.03 1.65 -13.15
CA ARG A 81 -28.34 0.96 -11.87
C ARG A 81 -27.59 1.56 -10.69
N ILE A 82 -26.35 2.03 -10.89
CA ILE A 82 -25.61 2.78 -9.87
C ILE A 82 -26.30 4.13 -9.60
N LEU A 83 -26.60 4.91 -10.64
CA LEU A 83 -27.35 6.17 -10.54
C LEU A 83 -28.73 5.99 -9.88
N GLY A 84 -29.42 4.88 -10.12
CA GLY A 84 -30.66 4.53 -9.45
C GLY A 84 -30.49 4.35 -7.94
N LYS A 85 -29.43 3.63 -7.51
CA LYS A 85 -29.10 3.39 -6.09
C LYS A 85 -28.54 4.64 -5.38
N LEU A 86 -27.82 5.50 -6.09
CA LEU A 86 -27.27 6.75 -5.55
C LEU A 86 -28.35 7.77 -5.14
N ARG A 87 -29.59 7.64 -5.61
CA ARG A 87 -30.74 8.47 -5.16
C ARG A 87 -31.08 8.31 -3.67
N ALA A 88 -30.57 7.28 -3.00
CA ALA A 88 -30.73 7.13 -1.54
C ALA A 88 -29.68 7.93 -0.73
N PHE A 89 -28.66 8.49 -1.41
CA PHE A 89 -27.53 9.19 -0.79
C PHE A 89 -27.38 10.65 -1.27
N ALA A 90 -27.95 10.99 -2.42
CA ALA A 90 -27.96 12.33 -3.00
C ALA A 90 -29.21 13.12 -2.57
N PRO A 91 -29.10 14.42 -2.20
CA PRO A 91 -30.27 15.27 -1.95
C PRO A 91 -31.17 15.47 -3.19
N ASP A 92 -30.56 15.56 -4.37
CA ASP A 92 -31.23 15.78 -5.66
C ASP A 92 -30.90 14.64 -6.65
N ARG A 93 -30.93 14.92 -7.96
CA ARG A 93 -30.52 13.98 -9.00
C ARG A 93 -28.99 13.74 -8.93
N PRO A 94 -28.52 12.50 -8.67
CA PRO A 94 -27.09 12.21 -8.65
C PRO A 94 -26.46 12.34 -10.05
N LYS A 95 -25.20 12.76 -10.05
CA LYS A 95 -24.27 12.81 -11.18
C LYS A 95 -23.18 11.77 -10.94
N LEU A 96 -22.69 11.12 -12.00
CA LEU A 96 -21.69 10.07 -11.89
C LEU A 96 -20.61 10.29 -12.95
N SER A 97 -19.35 10.37 -12.53
CA SER A 97 -18.18 10.62 -13.38
C SER A 97 -17.10 9.56 -13.14
N ALA A 98 -16.28 9.27 -14.15
CA ALA A 98 -15.06 8.50 -13.93
C ALA A 98 -14.10 9.29 -13.03
N VAL A 99 -13.37 8.59 -12.15
CA VAL A 99 -12.21 9.19 -11.46
C VAL A 99 -11.18 9.65 -12.49
N THR A 100 -10.64 10.86 -12.30
CA THR A 100 -9.51 11.40 -13.05
C THR A 100 -8.20 10.83 -12.50
N PHE A 101 -7.28 10.43 -13.37
CA PHE A 101 -6.00 9.84 -13.00
C PHE A 101 -4.85 10.81 -13.28
N ASP A 102 -3.93 10.93 -12.32
CA ASP A 102 -2.78 11.85 -12.40
C ASP A 102 -1.61 11.22 -13.15
N GLU A 103 -1.46 9.90 -13.03
CA GLU A 103 -0.49 9.07 -13.73
C GLU A 103 -1.09 7.69 -14.05
N GLY A 104 -0.54 7.02 -15.05
CA GLY A 104 -0.85 5.61 -15.28
C GLY A 104 0.13 4.90 -16.18
N THR A 105 0.23 3.57 -16.03
CA THR A 105 0.91 2.68 -16.97
C THR A 105 -0.01 1.55 -17.39
N VAL A 106 0.21 1.02 -18.59
CA VAL A 106 -0.60 -0.04 -19.18
C VAL A 106 0.30 -1.10 -19.82
N ALA A 107 -0.03 -2.38 -19.61
CA ALA A 107 0.76 -3.51 -20.09
C ALA A 107 -0.16 -4.65 -20.57
N CYS A 108 0.23 -5.31 -21.67
CA CYS A 108 -0.43 -6.49 -22.18
C CYS A 108 0.24 -7.76 -21.59
N VAL A 109 -0.58 -8.76 -21.28
CA VAL A 109 -0.16 -10.17 -21.10
C VAL A 109 -0.75 -10.96 -22.24
N ALA A 110 0.07 -11.74 -22.95
CA ALA A 110 -0.39 -12.63 -24.00
C ALA A 110 0.50 -13.88 -24.05
N LEU A 111 -0.13 -15.05 -23.91
CA LEU A 111 0.52 -16.37 -23.89
C LEU A 111 1.76 -16.44 -22.95
N ASN A 112 2.96 -16.26 -23.48
CA ASN A 112 4.25 -16.38 -22.80
C ASN A 112 4.94 -15.03 -22.50
N LEU A 113 4.34 -13.90 -22.86
CA LEU A 113 4.98 -12.58 -22.78
C LEU A 113 4.09 -11.56 -22.05
N GLN A 114 4.72 -10.75 -21.18
CA GLN A 114 4.09 -9.64 -20.46
C GLN A 114 4.92 -8.37 -20.66
N GLY A 115 4.26 -7.25 -20.94
CA GLY A 115 4.91 -5.95 -21.00
C GLY A 115 4.08 -4.87 -21.69
N SER A 116 4.63 -3.65 -21.72
CA SER A 116 4.05 -2.50 -22.39
C SER A 116 4.51 -2.43 -23.87
N GLY A 117 4.03 -1.42 -24.60
CA GLY A 117 4.47 -1.17 -25.98
C GLY A 117 5.99 -1.01 -26.09
N GLY A 118 6.62 -1.91 -26.85
CA GLY A 118 8.07 -1.99 -27.04
C GLY A 118 8.68 -3.33 -26.58
N THR A 119 8.04 -4.01 -25.62
CA THR A 119 8.54 -5.28 -25.05
C THR A 119 8.75 -6.35 -26.14
N THR A 120 9.91 -7.01 -26.11
CA THR A 120 10.30 -8.06 -27.07
C THR A 120 10.68 -9.32 -26.30
N ALA A 121 10.33 -10.51 -26.81
CA ALA A 121 10.55 -11.78 -26.11
C ALA A 121 12.05 -12.16 -26.04
N PRO A 122 12.54 -12.62 -24.87
CA PRO A 122 13.96 -12.90 -24.65
C PRO A 122 14.48 -14.06 -25.50
N GLU A 123 15.75 -13.99 -25.87
CA GLU A 123 16.48 -15.02 -26.61
C GLU A 123 16.47 -16.40 -25.91
N GLY A 124 16.64 -17.47 -26.69
CA GLY A 124 16.75 -18.84 -26.18
C GLY A 124 15.46 -19.49 -25.65
N THR A 125 14.36 -18.74 -25.53
CA THR A 125 13.05 -19.26 -25.08
C THR A 125 12.10 -19.57 -26.24
N PHE A 126 11.05 -20.35 -25.99
CA PHE A 126 9.92 -20.47 -26.92
C PHE A 126 9.17 -19.14 -26.99
N LYS A 127 9.15 -18.51 -28.18
CA LYS A 127 8.51 -17.21 -28.43
C LYS A 127 7.14 -17.41 -29.10
N ALA A 128 6.07 -17.55 -28.33
CA ALA A 128 4.72 -17.56 -28.91
C ALA A 128 4.32 -16.14 -29.35
N VAL A 129 4.45 -15.18 -28.44
CA VAL A 129 4.53 -13.75 -28.76
C VAL A 129 5.99 -13.38 -28.92
N GLU A 130 6.33 -12.71 -30.02
CA GLU A 130 7.68 -12.21 -30.31
C GLU A 130 7.86 -10.78 -29.84
N LYS A 131 6.83 -9.94 -30.00
CA LYS A 131 6.87 -8.51 -29.62
C LYS A 131 5.50 -7.96 -29.27
N ILE A 132 5.45 -7.07 -28.28
CA ILE A 132 4.34 -6.20 -27.92
C ILE A 132 4.66 -4.79 -28.44
N LEU A 133 3.74 -4.20 -29.19
CA LEU A 133 3.75 -2.80 -29.63
C LEU A 133 2.48 -2.11 -29.14
N GLY A 134 2.47 -0.78 -29.10
CA GLY A 134 1.30 0.00 -28.69
C GLY A 134 1.59 0.90 -27.48
N ALA A 135 0.61 1.01 -26.58
CA ALA A 135 0.65 1.93 -25.45
C ALA A 135 1.63 1.53 -24.33
N THR A 136 2.17 2.53 -23.65
CA THR A 136 2.92 2.40 -22.37
C THR A 136 2.21 3.15 -21.24
N ILE A 137 1.59 4.27 -21.58
CA ILE A 137 0.66 5.09 -20.79
C ILE A 137 -0.68 5.05 -21.55
N PRO A 138 -1.83 4.82 -20.88
CA PRO A 138 -3.15 4.90 -21.52
C PRO A 138 -3.54 6.36 -21.80
N SER A 139 -4.70 6.62 -22.41
CA SER A 139 -5.09 8.00 -22.76
C SER A 139 -5.39 8.94 -21.58
N LEU A 140 -5.49 8.41 -20.34
CA LEU A 140 -5.77 9.10 -19.06
C LEU A 140 -7.04 9.99 -19.00
N ASP A 141 -7.80 10.08 -20.08
CA ASP A 141 -9.18 10.58 -20.10
C ASP A 141 -10.16 9.62 -19.38
N ALA A 142 -11.44 10.00 -19.30
CA ALA A 142 -12.48 9.23 -18.61
C ALA A 142 -12.70 7.77 -19.12
N THR A 143 -12.20 7.44 -20.31
CA THR A 143 -12.25 6.10 -20.91
C THR A 143 -11.00 5.27 -20.62
N ASN A 144 -9.85 5.90 -20.37
CA ASN A 144 -8.53 5.26 -20.22
C ASN A 144 -8.23 4.25 -21.35
N SER A 145 -8.35 4.68 -22.59
CA SER A 145 -8.12 3.83 -23.77
C SER A 145 -6.64 3.44 -23.93
N ALA A 146 -6.38 2.25 -24.46
CA ALA A 146 -5.04 1.78 -24.83
C ALA A 146 -5.08 0.82 -26.02
N THR A 147 -4.20 1.02 -27.00
CA THR A 147 -4.02 0.17 -28.18
C THR A 147 -2.83 -0.75 -28.02
N PHE A 148 -2.95 -2.01 -28.43
CA PHE A 148 -1.86 -2.98 -28.51
C PHE A 148 -1.81 -3.68 -29.87
N SER A 149 -0.59 -4.04 -30.29
CA SER A 149 -0.32 -4.85 -31.47
C SER A 149 0.76 -5.88 -31.15
N LEU A 150 0.43 -7.16 -31.25
CA LEU A 150 1.34 -8.27 -31.02
C LEU A 150 1.90 -8.81 -32.33
N THR A 151 3.20 -9.08 -32.37
CA THR A 151 3.82 -9.96 -33.38
C THR A 151 3.89 -11.37 -32.82
N LEU A 152 3.41 -12.35 -33.57
CA LEU A 152 3.27 -13.75 -33.15
C LEU A 152 4.04 -14.67 -34.10
N SER A 153 4.72 -15.66 -33.55
CA SER A 153 5.32 -16.75 -34.33
C SER A 153 4.24 -17.62 -34.98
N GLN A 154 4.64 -18.52 -35.90
CA GLN A 154 3.72 -19.46 -36.54
C GLN A 154 2.98 -20.33 -35.51
N GLU A 155 3.71 -20.78 -34.50
CA GLU A 155 3.23 -21.58 -33.38
C GLU A 155 2.32 -20.74 -32.47
N GLY A 156 2.76 -19.54 -32.09
CA GLY A 156 1.97 -18.64 -31.24
C GLY A 156 0.66 -18.17 -31.86
N ALA A 157 0.65 -17.87 -33.16
CA ALA A 157 -0.57 -17.53 -33.88
C ALA A 157 -1.56 -18.71 -33.94
N THR A 158 -1.07 -19.95 -34.06
CA THR A 158 -1.92 -21.15 -34.06
C THR A 158 -2.49 -21.45 -32.67
N ILE A 159 -1.70 -21.27 -31.61
CA ILE A 159 -2.17 -21.39 -30.22
C ILE A 159 -3.25 -20.34 -29.92
N LEU A 160 -3.02 -19.09 -30.31
CA LEU A 160 -3.93 -17.97 -30.07
C LEU A 160 -5.27 -18.14 -30.81
N GLU A 161 -5.23 -18.65 -32.05
CA GLU A 161 -6.40 -19.01 -32.85
C GLU A 161 -7.26 -20.06 -32.14
N GLN A 162 -6.67 -21.22 -31.80
CA GLN A 162 -7.37 -22.30 -31.10
C GLN A 162 -7.90 -21.86 -29.73
N ALA A 163 -7.15 -21.03 -29.01
CA ALA A 163 -7.57 -20.48 -27.73
C ALA A 163 -8.83 -19.59 -27.85
N PHE A 164 -8.95 -18.79 -28.92
CA PHE A 164 -10.16 -18.01 -29.18
C PHE A 164 -11.33 -18.86 -29.70
N GLU A 165 -11.07 -19.85 -30.56
CA GLU A 165 -12.10 -20.81 -31.04
C GLU A 165 -12.73 -21.61 -29.89
N GLN A 166 -11.93 -21.93 -28.86
CA GLN A 166 -12.37 -22.59 -27.63
C GLN A 166 -12.99 -21.62 -26.59
N GLY A 167 -13.12 -20.33 -26.90
CA GLY A 167 -13.73 -19.33 -26.02
C GLY A 167 -12.89 -18.95 -24.79
N THR A 168 -11.59 -19.24 -24.80
CA THR A 168 -10.67 -18.90 -23.71
C THR A 168 -10.14 -17.47 -23.83
N THR A 169 -9.45 -16.98 -22.80
CA THR A 169 -8.89 -15.62 -22.73
C THR A 169 -7.35 -15.64 -22.71
N PRO A 170 -6.67 -15.91 -23.85
CA PRO A 170 -5.21 -16.00 -23.93
C PRO A 170 -4.47 -14.64 -23.85
N VAL A 171 -5.22 -13.54 -23.77
CA VAL A 171 -4.73 -12.16 -23.76
C VAL A 171 -5.48 -11.36 -22.70
N GLY A 172 -4.77 -10.53 -21.94
CA GLY A 172 -5.32 -9.58 -20.98
C GLY A 172 -4.51 -8.28 -20.94
N VAL A 173 -5.08 -7.22 -20.38
CA VAL A 173 -4.39 -5.93 -20.18
C VAL A 173 -4.48 -5.53 -18.72
N LEU A 174 -3.33 -5.13 -18.16
CA LEU A 174 -3.18 -4.63 -16.81
C LEU A 174 -3.02 -3.11 -16.86
N TYR A 175 -3.77 -2.43 -16.00
CA TYR A 175 -3.68 -0.99 -15.78
C TYR A 175 -3.18 -0.75 -14.35
N ASN A 176 -2.20 0.13 -14.20
CA ASN A 176 -1.77 0.66 -12.92
C ASN A 176 -1.96 2.18 -12.96
N LEU A 177 -2.97 2.69 -12.25
CA LEU A 177 -3.42 4.08 -12.32
C LEU A 177 -3.35 4.74 -10.94
N LYS A 178 -2.80 5.96 -10.87
CA LYS A 178 -2.79 6.80 -9.66
C LYS A 178 -3.86 7.87 -9.76
N TYR A 179 -4.56 8.13 -8.66
CA TYR A 179 -5.56 9.19 -8.56
C TYR A 179 -5.48 9.86 -7.20
N THR A 180 -5.65 11.18 -7.19
CA THR A 180 -5.58 12.00 -5.99
C THR A 180 -6.98 12.28 -5.44
N GLY A 181 -7.15 12.10 -4.13
CA GLY A 181 -8.44 12.27 -3.44
C GLY A 181 -8.28 12.98 -2.11
N MET A 182 -9.31 13.71 -1.70
CA MET A 182 -9.33 14.39 -0.41
C MET A 182 -9.67 13.40 0.69
N ARG A 183 -8.79 13.26 1.69
CA ARG A 183 -9.19 12.72 2.98
C ARG A 183 -9.92 13.83 3.76
N PRO A 184 -11.09 13.57 4.38
CA PRO A 184 -11.72 14.51 5.30
C PRO A 184 -10.74 14.95 6.39
N ALA A 185 -10.80 16.22 6.79
CA ALA A 185 -9.98 16.70 7.90
C ALA A 185 -10.32 15.96 9.20
N LEU A 186 -9.28 15.51 9.91
CA LEU A 186 -9.39 15.14 11.31
C LEU A 186 -9.12 16.41 12.13
N GLU A 187 -10.20 17.06 12.51
CA GLU A 187 -10.14 18.20 13.43
C GLU A 187 -10.67 17.71 14.77
N VAL A 188 -9.73 17.38 15.67
CA VAL A 188 -10.01 16.74 16.95
C VAL A 188 -9.10 17.31 18.02
N LYS A 189 -9.70 17.72 19.13
CA LYS A 189 -9.00 18.15 20.34
C LYS A 189 -9.07 17.06 21.39
N ILE A 190 -7.91 16.52 21.77
CA ILE A 190 -7.77 15.53 22.84
C ILE A 190 -7.33 16.25 24.11
N THR A 191 -7.97 15.96 25.23
CA THR A 191 -7.61 16.48 26.56
C THR A 191 -7.51 15.31 27.52
N ALA A 192 -6.32 15.00 28.01
CA ALA A 192 -6.06 13.83 28.85
C ALA A 192 -5.44 14.21 30.20
N ASP A 193 -5.99 13.66 31.28
CA ASP A 193 -5.34 13.65 32.59
C ASP A 193 -4.28 12.54 32.59
N LEU A 194 -3.07 12.92 32.20
CA LEU A 194 -1.93 12.00 32.11
C LEU A 194 -1.63 11.31 33.45
N LYS A 195 -1.92 11.93 34.60
CA LYS A 195 -1.72 11.31 35.91
C LYS A 195 -2.74 10.20 36.18
N ARG A 196 -4.00 10.38 35.78
CA ARG A 196 -5.03 9.33 35.84
C ARG A 196 -4.77 8.20 34.85
N VAL A 197 -4.38 8.53 33.62
CA VAL A 197 -4.00 7.54 32.60
C VAL A 197 -2.81 6.71 33.08
N TYR A 198 -1.75 7.36 33.56
CA TYR A 198 -0.58 6.70 34.14
C TYR A 198 -0.93 5.78 35.31
N ASN A 199 -1.66 6.29 36.31
CA ASN A 199 -2.06 5.49 37.47
C ASN A 199 -2.88 4.26 37.10
N HIS A 200 -3.72 4.33 36.05
CA HIS A 200 -4.52 3.19 35.59
C HIS A 200 -3.65 2.06 35.02
N PHE A 201 -2.62 2.38 34.23
CA PHE A 201 -1.67 1.40 33.72
C PHE A 201 -0.74 0.87 34.82
N SER A 202 -0.17 1.74 35.66
CA SER A 202 0.73 1.32 36.75
C SER A 202 0.04 0.50 37.84
N ALA A 203 -1.25 0.71 38.10
CA ALA A 203 -2.03 -0.13 39.01
C ALA A 203 -2.21 -1.56 38.46
N ALA A 204 -2.44 -1.72 37.16
CA ALA A 204 -2.55 -3.05 36.56
C ALA A 204 -1.18 -3.73 36.33
N LEU A 205 -0.07 -2.96 36.27
CA LEU A 205 1.31 -3.49 36.31
C LEU A 205 1.75 -4.01 37.68
N SER A 206 1.10 -3.60 38.78
CA SER A 206 1.39 -4.13 40.12
C SER A 206 0.71 -5.47 40.42
N GLY A 207 -0.22 -5.91 39.57
CA GLY A 207 -0.73 -7.28 39.53
C GLY A 207 0.10 -8.17 38.61
N GLN A 208 0.12 -9.49 38.85
CA GLN A 208 0.85 -10.47 38.03
C GLN A 208 0.18 -10.78 36.66
N TYR A 209 -0.41 -9.77 36.02
CA TYR A 209 -1.04 -9.88 34.71
C TYR A 209 -0.14 -9.32 33.60
N TYR A 210 0.19 -10.17 32.62
CA TYR A 210 0.82 -9.72 31.39
C TYR A 210 -0.16 -8.90 30.55
N PHE A 211 0.21 -7.66 30.22
CA PHE A 211 -0.56 -6.82 29.31
C PHE A 211 -0.47 -7.37 27.87
N VAL A 212 -1.57 -7.95 27.40
CA VAL A 212 -1.78 -8.23 25.97
C VAL A 212 -2.43 -7.02 25.28
N LYS A 213 -2.20 -6.84 23.98
CA LYS A 213 -2.67 -5.68 23.19
C LYS A 213 -4.17 -5.37 23.40
N VAL A 214 -5.02 -6.40 23.47
CA VAL A 214 -6.47 -6.30 23.71
C VAL A 214 -6.80 -5.63 25.05
N GLY A 215 -6.01 -5.89 26.10
CA GLY A 215 -6.18 -5.27 27.42
C GLY A 215 -5.79 -3.78 27.44
N ILE A 216 -4.84 -3.38 26.59
CA ILE A 216 -4.46 -1.97 26.43
C ILE A 216 -5.60 -1.21 25.73
N GLU A 217 -6.23 -1.79 24.72
CA GLU A 217 -7.36 -1.20 24.01
C GLU A 217 -8.56 -0.98 24.93
N ALA A 218 -8.98 -2.00 25.68
CA ALA A 218 -10.04 -1.85 26.69
C ALA A 218 -9.68 -0.85 27.83
N ALA A 219 -8.39 -0.72 28.18
CA ALA A 219 -7.94 0.27 29.16
C ALA A 219 -8.07 1.71 28.65
N PHE A 220 -7.69 1.98 27.39
CA PHE A 220 -7.89 3.29 26.77
C PHE A 220 -9.38 3.63 26.60
N GLU A 221 -10.23 2.66 26.25
CA GLU A 221 -11.68 2.83 26.20
C GLU A 221 -12.28 3.15 27.59
N SER A 222 -11.86 2.43 28.64
CA SER A 222 -12.22 2.73 30.04
C SER A 222 -11.85 4.16 30.43
N LEU A 223 -10.65 4.61 30.06
CA LEU A 223 -10.15 5.96 30.34
C LEU A 223 -10.93 7.06 29.59
N VAL A 224 -11.50 6.77 28.42
CA VAL A 224 -12.47 7.65 27.76
C VAL A 224 -13.81 7.65 28.52
N GLN A 225 -14.35 6.48 28.86
CA GLN A 225 -15.63 6.35 29.58
C GLN A 225 -15.61 7.04 30.96
N ASN A 226 -14.50 6.95 31.69
CA ASN A 226 -14.33 7.61 32.99
C ASN A 226 -13.85 9.08 32.89
N GLY A 227 -13.71 9.62 31.68
CA GLY A 227 -13.35 11.02 31.45
C GLY A 227 -11.93 11.39 31.88
N ALA A 228 -11.01 10.42 31.96
CA ALA A 228 -9.57 10.69 32.03
C ALA A 228 -9.00 11.09 30.67
N ILE A 229 -9.63 10.63 29.57
CA ILE A 229 -9.36 11.07 28.20
C ILE A 229 -10.66 11.64 27.63
N LYS A 230 -10.65 12.90 27.21
CA LYS A 230 -11.76 13.55 26.52
C LYS A 230 -11.36 13.79 25.06
N ILE A 231 -12.20 13.34 24.13
CA ILE A 231 -12.02 13.54 22.69
C ILE A 231 -13.13 14.46 22.20
N GLU A 232 -12.77 15.58 21.59
CA GLU A 232 -13.68 16.58 21.04
C GLU A 232 -13.48 16.67 19.52
N VAL A 233 -14.31 15.97 18.74
CA VAL A 233 -14.33 16.11 17.27
C VAL A 233 -15.07 17.39 16.90
N THR A 234 -14.37 18.38 16.35
CA THR A 234 -14.97 19.67 15.97
C THR A 234 -15.61 19.64 14.59
N ASN A 235 -15.17 18.73 13.71
CA ASN A 235 -15.66 18.63 12.33
C ASN A 235 -16.11 17.19 11.99
N TYR A 236 -17.42 16.95 11.99
CA TYR A 236 -18.07 15.69 11.64
C TYR A 236 -19.37 15.91 10.86
N SER A 237 -19.75 14.96 10.01
CA SER A 237 -20.89 15.06 9.08
C SER A 237 -22.06 14.11 9.38
N SER A 238 -21.88 13.15 10.29
CA SER A 238 -22.92 12.28 10.85
C SER A 238 -22.49 11.77 12.24
N ALA A 239 -23.38 11.04 12.93
CA ALA A 239 -23.03 10.37 14.18
C ALA A 239 -21.95 9.27 13.96
N ASP A 240 -22.04 8.52 12.86
CA ASP A 240 -21.09 7.46 12.52
C ASP A 240 -19.72 8.03 12.13
N ASP A 241 -19.70 9.09 11.29
CA ASP A 241 -18.49 9.83 10.91
C ASP A 241 -17.82 10.49 12.14
N ARG A 242 -18.61 10.87 13.15
CA ARG A 242 -18.07 11.30 14.45
C ARG A 242 -17.45 10.13 15.22
N ALA A 243 -18.16 9.01 15.36
CA ALA A 243 -17.67 7.84 16.11
C ALA A 243 -16.39 7.24 15.50
N GLU A 244 -16.28 7.20 14.16
CA GLU A 244 -15.07 6.76 13.47
C GLU A 244 -13.89 7.72 13.70
N LYS A 245 -14.15 9.04 13.70
CA LYS A 245 -13.13 10.06 14.04
C LYS A 245 -12.72 10.03 15.52
N GLU A 246 -13.65 9.78 16.44
CA GLU A 246 -13.34 9.58 17.86
C GLU A 246 -12.46 8.34 18.06
N LYS A 247 -12.78 7.23 17.38
CA LYS A 247 -11.94 6.02 17.41
C LYS A 247 -10.56 6.27 16.82
N TRP A 248 -10.45 6.84 15.62
CA TRP A 248 -9.13 7.08 15.01
C TRP A 248 -8.28 8.05 15.85
N ALA A 249 -8.88 9.08 16.46
CA ALA A 249 -8.20 9.95 17.40
C ALA A 249 -7.71 9.20 18.66
N LEU A 250 -8.51 8.27 19.21
CA LEU A 250 -8.10 7.41 20.33
C LEU A 250 -6.95 6.47 19.94
N ASP A 251 -7.02 5.85 18.76
CA ASP A 251 -5.97 4.97 18.23
C ASP A 251 -4.66 5.74 18.02
N PHE A 252 -4.70 6.94 17.42
CA PHE A 252 -3.54 7.82 17.24
C PHE A 252 -2.94 8.29 18.58
N PHE A 253 -3.78 8.64 19.56
CA PHE A 253 -3.33 9.02 20.90
C PHE A 253 -2.71 7.85 21.66
N LYS A 254 -3.32 6.66 21.59
CA LYS A 254 -2.79 5.40 22.13
C LYS A 254 -1.39 5.12 21.56
N GLU A 255 -1.23 5.13 20.24
CA GLU A 255 0.07 4.85 19.60
C GLU A 255 1.13 5.90 19.96
N SER A 256 0.75 7.18 20.00
CA SER A 256 1.66 8.26 20.39
C SER A 256 2.11 8.16 21.85
N LEU A 257 1.17 7.99 22.78
CA LEU A 257 1.44 7.96 24.22
C LEU A 257 2.18 6.68 24.64
N LEU A 258 1.87 5.53 24.02
CA LEU A 258 2.61 4.29 24.27
C LEU A 258 4.06 4.41 23.80
N LYS A 259 4.31 5.07 22.67
CA LYS A 259 5.68 5.33 22.20
C LYS A 259 6.44 6.26 23.15
N GLU A 260 5.79 7.28 23.68
CA GLU A 260 6.40 8.27 24.59
C GLU A 260 6.69 7.71 25.99
N TRP A 261 5.81 6.88 26.54
CA TRP A 261 5.94 6.36 27.92
C TRP A 261 6.61 4.99 28.04
N PHE A 262 6.60 4.20 26.97
CA PHE A 262 7.15 2.85 26.95
C PHE A 262 8.23 2.70 25.87
N GLU A 263 9.12 3.69 25.75
CA GLU A 263 10.43 3.47 25.10
C GLU A 263 11.14 2.32 25.85
N PRO A 264 11.46 1.19 25.17
CA PRO A 264 11.94 0.00 25.86
C PRO A 264 13.42 0.15 26.25
N THR A 265 13.68 0.63 27.47
CA THR A 265 15.01 0.72 28.11
C THR A 265 15.64 -0.65 28.45
N LEU A 266 15.15 -1.72 27.84
CA LEU A 266 15.56 -3.11 28.07
C LEU A 266 16.94 -3.41 27.44
N THR A 267 18.01 -3.11 28.18
CA THR A 267 19.31 -3.75 27.95
C THR A 267 19.15 -5.27 28.12
N PRO A 268 19.35 -6.11 27.09
CA PRO A 268 19.04 -7.53 27.17
C PRO A 268 19.93 -8.25 28.20
N GLY A 269 19.31 -8.76 29.27
CA GLY A 269 19.99 -9.54 30.33
C GLY A 269 19.59 -9.18 31.76
N GLN A 270 19.05 -7.98 32.01
CA GLN A 270 18.56 -7.59 33.34
C GLN A 270 17.04 -7.70 33.43
N LEU A 271 16.55 -8.67 34.22
CA LEU A 271 15.18 -8.65 34.72
C LEU A 271 15.09 -7.71 35.92
N ALA A 272 14.76 -6.45 35.66
CA ALA A 272 14.35 -5.49 36.67
C ALA A 272 12.85 -5.18 36.49
N GLY A 273 12.09 -5.19 37.59
CA GLY A 273 10.71 -4.69 37.57
C GLY A 273 10.73 -3.19 37.32
N GLY A 274 10.24 -2.75 36.16
CA GLY A 274 10.34 -1.36 35.73
C GLY A 274 9.56 -0.41 36.64
N GLN A 275 10.26 0.38 37.45
CA GLN A 275 9.68 1.63 37.96
C GLN A 275 9.58 2.60 36.80
N VAL A 276 8.35 2.86 36.34
CA VAL A 276 8.11 3.94 35.38
C VAL A 276 8.19 5.27 36.13
N THR A 277 8.99 6.20 35.62
CA THR A 277 9.11 7.55 36.18
C THR A 277 8.01 8.44 35.59
N PRO A 278 7.19 9.13 36.41
CA PRO A 278 6.29 10.16 35.87
C PRO A 278 7.09 11.27 35.17
N PRO A 279 6.56 11.90 34.10
CA PRO A 279 7.23 13.04 33.49
C PRO A 279 7.39 14.18 34.49
N GLU A 280 8.62 14.68 34.61
CA GLU A 280 9.00 15.70 35.58
C GLU A 280 8.39 17.06 35.18
N LEU A 281 7.67 17.69 36.12
CA LEU A 281 7.16 19.05 35.93
C LEU A 281 8.32 20.04 36.13
N PRO A 282 8.46 21.08 35.29
CA PRO A 282 9.61 22.00 35.36
C PRO A 282 9.66 22.73 36.71
N ASP A 283 10.69 22.39 37.50
CA ASP A 283 10.69 22.67 38.94
C ASP A 283 11.25 24.06 39.33
N ARG A 284 10.94 24.49 40.55
CA ARG A 284 11.39 25.76 41.14
C ARG A 284 12.71 25.60 41.91
N PRO A 285 13.57 26.64 41.95
CA PRO A 285 14.93 26.49 42.46
C PRO A 285 15.05 26.35 43.99
N ASN A 286 15.57 25.19 44.40
CA ASN A 286 16.77 25.03 45.26
C ASN A 286 16.64 25.08 46.81
N ARG A 287 16.90 23.93 47.47
CA ARG A 287 17.58 23.82 48.79
C ARG A 287 18.22 22.42 48.98
N PRO A 288 19.41 22.27 49.62
CA PRO A 288 20.16 20.98 49.64
C PRO A 288 19.99 20.07 50.88
N ASP A 289 20.44 18.81 50.73
CA ASP A 289 20.38 17.65 51.67
C ASP A 289 21.32 17.71 52.91
N PRO A 290 21.24 16.71 53.81
CA PRO A 290 22.29 15.66 53.81
C PRO A 290 21.84 14.19 54.10
N THR A 291 22.71 13.24 53.70
CA THR A 291 22.66 11.75 53.88
C THR A 291 23.30 11.29 55.24
N PRO A 292 23.44 9.98 55.66
CA PRO A 292 23.81 8.76 54.88
C PRO A 292 23.29 7.34 55.28
N THR A 293 23.68 6.40 54.41
CA THR A 293 23.73 4.90 54.33
C THR A 293 24.47 4.13 55.47
N PRO A 294 24.80 2.79 55.41
CA PRO A 294 24.40 1.61 54.56
C PRO A 294 23.89 0.43 55.49
N PRO A 295 24.22 -0.91 55.42
CA PRO A 295 24.78 -1.82 54.39
C PRO A 295 23.94 -3.13 54.05
N PRO A 296 24.28 -4.43 54.34
CA PRO A 296 24.33 -5.42 53.24
C PRO A 296 23.76 -6.87 53.43
N ALA A 297 23.36 -7.50 52.31
CA ALA A 297 23.47 -8.93 51.92
C ALA A 297 22.69 -9.14 50.59
N GLU A 298 23.00 -10.04 49.65
CA GLU A 298 24.16 -10.93 49.42
C GLU A 298 24.27 -11.19 47.89
N ASN A 299 25.39 -11.73 47.38
CA ASN A 299 25.68 -11.80 45.94
C ASN A 299 25.88 -13.23 45.41
N PRO A 300 25.03 -13.75 44.49
CA PRO A 300 25.26 -15.03 43.81
C PRO A 300 25.69 -14.88 42.33
N THR A 301 26.87 -15.42 42.05
CA THR A 301 27.44 -16.01 40.81
C THR A 301 26.66 -15.86 39.48
N PRO A 302 27.32 -15.42 38.37
CA PRO A 302 26.66 -15.21 37.08
C PRO A 302 26.20 -16.50 36.39
N SER A 303 25.09 -16.39 35.66
CA SER A 303 24.54 -17.41 34.74
C SER A 303 24.65 -16.92 33.28
N PRO A 304 24.61 -17.83 32.27
CA PRO A 304 25.27 -17.58 30.98
C PRO A 304 24.57 -16.57 30.07
N THR A 305 25.36 -15.76 29.37
CA THR A 305 24.92 -14.77 28.39
C THR A 305 24.20 -15.43 27.21
N SER A 306 22.97 -15.00 26.93
CA SER A 306 22.26 -15.43 25.73
C SER A 306 22.87 -14.78 24.49
N VAL A 307 23.41 -15.59 23.58
CA VAL A 307 24.03 -15.10 22.33
C VAL A 307 22.93 -14.89 21.29
N ARG A 308 22.63 -13.61 21.00
CA ARG A 308 21.73 -13.18 19.92
C ARG A 308 22.24 -13.73 18.57
N GLN A 309 21.36 -14.30 17.74
CA GLN A 309 21.73 -14.63 16.37
C GLN A 309 21.99 -13.33 15.58
N PRO A 310 23.10 -13.24 14.81
CA PRO A 310 23.40 -12.09 13.98
C PRO A 310 22.34 -11.87 12.89
N ALA A 311 22.16 -10.63 12.46
CA ALA A 311 21.38 -10.33 11.25
C ALA A 311 22.03 -10.96 10.00
N THR A 312 21.26 -11.08 8.92
CA THR A 312 21.75 -11.53 7.60
C THR A 312 21.37 -10.49 6.55
N LEU A 313 22.31 -10.09 5.70
CA LEU A 313 22.05 -9.23 4.55
C LEU A 313 21.47 -10.03 3.38
N GLU A 314 20.23 -9.73 3.01
CA GLU A 314 19.62 -10.19 1.76
C GLU A 314 19.70 -9.09 0.68
N ILE A 315 20.08 -9.45 -0.55
CA ILE A 315 20.21 -8.53 -1.67
C ILE A 315 19.09 -8.81 -2.67
N THR A 316 18.00 -8.05 -2.57
CA THR A 316 16.78 -8.25 -3.37
C THR A 316 16.92 -7.84 -4.84
N ASN A 317 17.83 -6.93 -5.16
CA ASN A 317 18.23 -6.58 -6.52
C ASN A 317 19.68 -6.07 -6.54
N ARG A 318 20.37 -6.24 -7.68
CA ARG A 318 21.70 -5.68 -7.94
C ARG A 318 21.82 -5.39 -9.45
N ASP A 319 22.26 -4.18 -9.80
CA ASP A 319 22.51 -3.76 -11.18
C ASP A 319 23.76 -2.85 -11.24
N PRO A 320 24.80 -3.19 -12.03
CA PRO A 320 25.00 -4.46 -12.71
C PRO A 320 25.30 -5.60 -11.72
N ASN A 321 25.05 -6.85 -12.14
CA ASN A 321 25.33 -8.05 -11.36
C ASN A 321 26.25 -9.01 -12.15
N PRO A 322 27.46 -9.33 -11.67
CA PRO A 322 28.09 -8.85 -10.43
C PRO A 322 28.40 -7.35 -10.44
N SER A 323 28.64 -6.80 -9.25
CA SER A 323 29.10 -5.42 -9.10
C SER A 323 30.45 -5.20 -9.81
N PRO A 324 30.75 -3.99 -10.34
CA PRO A 324 32.06 -3.71 -10.93
C PRO A 324 33.16 -3.68 -9.87
N ASP A 325 34.42 -3.87 -10.29
CA ASP A 325 35.57 -3.79 -9.39
C ASP A 325 35.61 -2.45 -8.62
N GLY A 326 35.82 -2.55 -7.30
CA GLY A 326 35.76 -1.41 -6.37
C GLY A 326 34.36 -1.10 -5.79
N TYR A 327 33.29 -1.71 -6.30
CA TYR A 327 31.92 -1.52 -5.81
C TYR A 327 31.44 -2.72 -4.98
N ALA A 328 31.19 -2.52 -3.69
CA ALA A 328 30.85 -3.59 -2.75
C ALA A 328 29.83 -3.14 -1.71
N ILE A 329 29.04 -4.09 -1.21
CA ILE A 329 28.21 -3.96 -0.02
C ILE A 329 28.60 -5.11 0.91
N GLU A 330 29.14 -4.79 2.07
CA GLU A 330 29.63 -5.73 3.07
C GLU A 330 28.88 -5.51 4.38
N HIS A 331 28.19 -6.54 4.89
CA HIS A 331 27.59 -6.52 6.22
C HIS A 331 28.56 -7.17 7.21
N THR A 332 28.90 -6.42 8.25
CA THR A 332 29.60 -6.93 9.44
C THR A 332 28.56 -7.02 10.58
N PRO A 333 28.16 -8.24 10.98
CA PRO A 333 27.17 -8.39 12.05
C PRO A 333 27.68 -7.93 13.41
N ALA A 334 26.75 -7.45 14.24
CA ALA A 334 27.06 -7.04 15.61
C ALA A 334 27.51 -8.23 16.48
N THR A 335 28.71 -8.16 17.08
CA THR A 335 29.18 -9.15 18.07
C THR A 335 28.52 -8.94 19.44
N SER A 336 27.98 -7.76 19.71
CA SER A 336 27.09 -7.45 20.83
C SER A 336 26.19 -6.25 20.49
N GLY A 337 25.03 -6.14 21.16
CA GLY A 337 24.08 -5.06 20.95
C GLY A 337 23.17 -5.22 19.71
N THR A 338 22.65 -4.09 19.23
CA THR A 338 21.64 -4.00 18.16
C THR A 338 22.13 -3.29 16.89
N THR A 339 23.35 -2.74 16.89
CA THR A 339 23.89 -1.93 15.80
C THR A 339 24.64 -2.77 14.76
N GLU A 340 23.96 -3.16 13.70
CA GLU A 340 24.55 -3.83 12.54
C GLU A 340 25.37 -2.84 11.68
N THR A 341 26.54 -3.24 11.15
CA THR A 341 27.40 -2.37 10.34
C THR A 341 27.34 -2.74 8.85
N LEU A 342 26.92 -1.80 8.00
CA LEU A 342 26.98 -1.93 6.54
C LEU A 342 28.09 -1.02 5.98
N THR A 343 29.10 -1.62 5.35
CA THR A 343 30.17 -0.93 4.62
C THR A 343 29.84 -0.95 3.13
N ILE A 344 29.79 0.23 2.50
CA ILE A 344 29.49 0.37 1.07
C ILE A 344 30.66 1.07 0.39
N ARG A 345 31.21 0.44 -0.66
CA ARG A 345 32.33 0.95 -1.45
C ARG A 345 31.87 1.29 -2.87
N GLY A 346 32.46 2.32 -3.46
CA GLY A 346 32.17 2.82 -4.80
C GLY A 346 32.51 4.30 -4.92
N ASN A 347 32.27 4.90 -6.09
CA ASN A 347 32.45 6.33 -6.30
C ASN A 347 31.31 7.12 -5.65
N ASN A 348 31.60 7.76 -4.51
CA ASN A 348 30.68 8.64 -3.76
C ASN A 348 29.31 7.98 -3.44
N PRO A 349 29.30 6.86 -2.68
CA PRO A 349 28.11 6.02 -2.52
C PRO A 349 27.01 6.73 -1.72
N THR A 350 25.80 6.81 -2.29
CA THR A 350 24.62 7.32 -1.59
C THR A 350 23.79 6.15 -1.04
N VAL A 351 23.63 6.08 0.28
CA VAL A 351 22.81 5.06 0.94
C VAL A 351 21.40 5.62 1.15
N ARG A 352 20.35 4.80 0.99
CA ARG A 352 18.99 5.16 1.42
C ARG A 352 18.41 4.13 2.37
N VAL A 353 17.99 4.60 3.55
CA VAL A 353 17.33 3.78 4.59
C VAL A 353 15.92 4.34 4.78
N ASN A 354 14.90 3.51 4.56
CA ASN A 354 13.48 3.92 4.58
C ASN A 354 13.15 5.13 3.67
N GLY A 355 13.95 5.35 2.62
CA GLY A 355 13.83 6.46 1.67
C GLY A 355 14.71 7.68 1.99
N GLU A 356 15.15 7.85 3.23
CA GLU A 356 16.07 8.92 3.63
C GLU A 356 17.50 8.63 3.17
N VAL A 357 18.22 9.64 2.69
CA VAL A 357 19.66 9.53 2.41
C VAL A 357 20.43 9.51 3.73
N ARG A 358 21.45 8.65 3.82
CA ARG A 358 22.36 8.49 4.96
C ARG A 358 23.81 8.65 4.51
#